data_AF-A0A353LXT8-F1
#
_entry.id   AF-A0A353LXT8-F1
#
_cell.length_a   1.000
_cell.length_b   1.000
_cell.length_c   1.000
_cell.angle_alpha   90.00
_cell.angle_beta   90.00
_cell.angle_gamma   90.00
#
_symmetry.space_group_name_H-M   'P 1'
#
loop_
_entity.id
_entity.type
_entity.pdbx_description
1 polymer ?
#
loop_
_entity_poly.entity_id
_entity_poly.type
_entity_poly.pdbx_seq_one_letter_code
_entity_poly.pdbx_strand_id
1 'polypeptide(L)'
;MHAEFMERLRIKLRKANLLPLRNQADLSTKILKERLEVVLPWAMEQSGFDFWLVAARENGRDPILKTLYPWDMYDVRRIGMLA
;
A
#
# COMPACT_ATOMS: atom_id res chain seq x y z
N MET A 1 2.27 8.04 29.50
CA MET A 1 1.53 6.76 29.49
C MET A 1 1.50 6.11 28.10
N HIS A 2 1.02 6.77 27.03
CA HIS A 2 0.96 6.14 25.68
C HIS A 2 2.32 5.96 24.98
N ALA A 3 3.26 6.90 25.13
CA ALA A 3 4.56 6.80 24.45
C ALA A 3 5.39 5.59 24.90
N GLU A 4 5.43 5.33 26.20
CA GLU A 4 6.13 4.19 26.79
C GLU A 4 5.54 2.85 26.33
N PHE A 5 4.20 2.77 26.26
CA PHE A 5 3.50 1.60 25.71
C PHE A 5 3.89 1.34 24.24
N MET A 6 3.91 2.39 23.41
CA MET A 6 4.30 2.26 22.00
C MET A 6 5.75 1.83 21.84
N GLU A 7 6.65 2.28 22.71
CA GLU A 7 8.05 1.87 22.68
C GLU A 7 8.24 0.41 23.08
N ARG A 8 7.53 -0.05 24.12
CA ARG A 8 7.51 -1.47 24.48
C ARG A 8 6.99 -2.35 23.34
N LEU A 9 5.95 -1.91 22.63
CA LEU A 9 5.43 -2.62 21.45
C LEU A 9 6.47 -2.66 20.32
N ARG A 10 7.15 -1.55 20.02
CA ARG A 10 8.21 -1.50 18.99
C ARG A 10 9.33 -2.48 19.29
N ILE A 11 9.81 -2.51 20.54
CA ILE A 11 10.88 -3.43 20.96
C ILE A 11 10.42 -4.88 20.79
N LYS A 12 9.20 -5.20 21.23
CA LYS A 12 8.63 -6.56 21.09
C LYS A 12 8.56 -6.99 19.62
N LEU A 13 8.06 -6.12 18.74
CA LEU A 13 7.95 -6.43 17.31
C LEU A 13 9.32 -6.64 16.67
N ARG A 14 10.28 -5.74 16.91
CA ARG A 14 11.64 -5.87 16.37
C ARG A 14 12.33 -7.15 16.87
N LYS A 15 12.17 -7.52 18.14
CA LYS A 15 12.72 -8.76 18.70
C LYS A 15 12.15 -10.01 18.01
N ALA A 16 10.90 -9.94 17.56
CA ALA A 16 10.25 -10.99 16.76
C ALA A 16 10.57 -10.89 15.25
N ASN A 17 11.52 -10.03 14.85
CA ASN A 17 11.84 -9.73 13.45
C ASN A 17 10.64 -9.19 12.63
N LEU A 18 9.71 -8.50 13.30
CA LEU A 18 8.57 -7.83 12.68
C LEU A 18 8.77 -6.33 12.64
N LEU A 19 8.29 -5.69 11.57
CA LEU A 19 8.35 -4.25 11.43
C LEU A 19 7.32 -3.56 12.35
N PRO A 20 7.68 -2.47 13.05
CA PRO A 20 6.71 -1.59 13.69
C PRO A 20 5.77 -0.94 12.66
N LEU A 21 4.57 -0.54 13.11
CA LEU A 21 3.50 -0.04 12.23
C LEU A 21 3.93 1.12 11.31
N ARG A 22 4.72 2.08 11.81
CA ARG A 22 5.23 3.18 10.97
C ARG A 22 6.18 2.68 9.89
N ASN A 23 7.08 1.77 10.23
CA ASN A 23 8.00 1.18 9.26
C ASN A 23 7.26 0.31 8.22
N GLN A 24 6.15 -0.35 8.60
CA GLN A 24 5.29 -1.03 7.64
C GLN A 24 4.65 -0.05 6.67
N ALA A 25 4.16 1.09 7.16
CA ALA A 25 3.61 2.16 6.33
C ALA A 25 4.64 2.68 5.31
N ASP A 26 5.84 3.02 5.78
CA ASP A 26 6.93 3.53 4.94
C ASP A 26 7.32 2.52 3.85
N LEU A 27 7.41 1.23 4.21
CA LEU A 27 7.71 0.16 3.27
C LEU A 27 6.58 -0.02 2.25
N SER A 28 5.32 0.01 2.69
CA SER A 28 4.15 -0.10 1.81
C SER A 28 4.14 1.03 0.78
N THR A 29 4.41 2.27 1.20
CA THR A 29 4.50 3.44 0.31
C THR A 29 5.65 3.29 -0.69
N LYS A 30 6.81 2.80 -0.25
CA LYS A 30 7.94 2.54 -1.14
C LYS A 30 7.60 1.48 -2.21
N ILE A 31 6.96 0.39 -1.81
CA ILE A 31 6.54 -0.68 -2.74
C ILE A 31 5.50 -0.15 -3.73
N LEU A 32 4.52 0.64 -3.27
CA LEU A 32 3.53 1.24 -4.16
C LEU A 32 4.20 2.14 -5.22
N LYS A 33 5.16 2.97 -4.80
CA LYS A 33 5.94 3.82 -5.71
C LYS A 33 6.68 2.99 -6.76
N GLU A 34 7.40 1.95 -6.34
CA GLU A 34 8.12 1.05 -7.25
C GLU A 34 7.18 0.35 -8.24
N ARG A 35 5.99 -0.08 -7.79
CA ARG A 35 4.98 -0.65 -8.70
C ARG A 35 4.54 0.34 -9.76
N LEU A 36 4.27 1.59 -9.39
CA LEU A 36 3.76 2.62 -10.31
C LEU A 36 4.84 3.16 -11.25
N GLU A 37 6.08 3.29 -10.79
CA GLU A 37 7.16 3.90 -11.56
C GLU A 37 7.99 2.91 -12.37
N VAL A 38 8.01 1.62 -11.98
CA VAL A 38 8.86 0.61 -12.61
C VAL A 38 8.03 -0.53 -13.19
N VAL A 39 7.21 -1.19 -12.35
CA VAL A 39 6.52 -2.42 -12.76
C VAL A 39 5.39 -2.15 -13.74
N LEU A 40 4.56 -1.14 -13.47
CA LEU A 40 3.42 -0.80 -14.32
C LEU A 40 3.87 -0.34 -15.72
N PRO A 41 4.84 0.59 -15.88
CA PRO A 41 5.33 0.98 -17.20
C PRO A 41 5.91 -0.20 -17.98
N TRP A 42 6.71 -1.05 -17.32
CA TRP A 42 7.21 -2.28 -17.93
C TRP A 42 6.08 -3.20 -18.42
N ALA A 43 5.07 -3.43 -17.58
CA ALA A 43 3.94 -4.29 -17.95
C ALA A 43 3.10 -3.70 -19.09
N MET A 44 2.92 -2.38 -19.13
CA MET A 44 2.24 -1.67 -20.22
C MET A 44 2.98 -1.82 -21.54
N GLU A 45 4.31 -1.64 -21.53
CA GLU A 45 5.16 -1.83 -22.71
C GLU A 45 5.11 -3.27 -23.23
N GLN A 46 5.25 -4.25 -22.35
CA GLN A 46 5.23 -5.67 -22.74
C GLN A 46 3.87 -6.14 -23.29
N SER A 47 2.78 -5.53 -22.82
CA SER A 47 1.43 -5.90 -23.24
C SER A 47 0.91 -5.11 -24.44
N GLY A 48 1.54 -3.98 -24.77
CA GLY A 48 1.05 -3.06 -25.80
C GLY A 48 -0.25 -2.34 -25.40
N PHE A 49 -0.57 -2.27 -24.10
CA PHE A 49 -1.74 -1.56 -23.59
C PHE A 49 -1.37 -0.17 -23.04
N ASP A 50 -2.06 0.86 -23.54
CA ASP A 50 -1.86 2.25 -23.10
C ASP A 50 -2.53 2.59 -21.77
N PHE A 51 -3.48 1.75 -21.32
CA PHE A 51 -4.15 1.93 -20.02
C PHE A 51 -4.76 0.63 -19.53
N TRP A 52 -4.92 0.53 -18.21
CA TRP A 52 -5.54 -0.61 -17.55
C TRP A 52 -6.77 -0.15 -16.76
N LEU A 53 -7.83 -0.95 -16.77
CA LEU A 53 -9.01 -0.72 -15.96
C LEU A 53 -8.97 -1.64 -14.74
N VAL A 54 -8.95 -1.05 -13.54
CA VAL A 54 -9.14 -1.80 -12.30
C VAL A 54 -10.62 -1.74 -11.94
N ALA A 55 -11.35 -2.80 -12.26
CA ALA A 55 -12.76 -2.93 -11.95
C ALA A 55 -12.97 -3.17 -10.44
N ALA A 56 -13.02 -2.09 -9.67
CA ALA A 56 -13.24 -2.13 -8.23
C ALA A 56 -14.72 -1.91 -7.87
N ARG A 57 -15.22 -2.70 -6.91
CA ARG A 57 -16.51 -2.46 -6.25
C ARG A 57 -16.30 -1.55 -5.03
N GLU A 58 -17.15 -0.55 -4.83
CA GLU A 58 -17.17 0.25 -3.59
C GLU A 58 -17.29 -0.68 -2.38
N ASN A 59 -16.40 -0.55 -1.39
CA ASN A 59 -16.28 -1.43 -0.23
C ASN A 59 -15.99 -2.92 -0.56
N GLY A 60 -15.64 -3.22 -1.81
CA GLY A 60 -15.16 -4.54 -2.21
C GLY A 60 -13.77 -4.76 -1.63
N ARG A 61 -13.58 -5.84 -0.88
CA ARG A 61 -12.25 -6.31 -0.46
C ARG A 61 -11.52 -7.01 -1.61
N ASP A 62 -11.41 -6.33 -2.74
CA ASP A 62 -10.64 -6.83 -3.87
C ASP A 62 -9.14 -6.81 -3.50
N PRO A 63 -8.43 -7.95 -3.63
CA PRO A 63 -7.04 -8.03 -3.25
C PRO A 63 -6.13 -7.18 -4.14
N ILE A 64 -6.48 -6.95 -5.42
CA ILE A 64 -5.71 -6.13 -6.36
C ILE A 64 -5.81 -4.67 -5.97
N LEU A 65 -7.01 -4.19 -5.64
CA LEU A 65 -7.23 -2.79 -5.30
C LEU A 65 -6.38 -2.32 -4.12
N LYS A 66 -6.24 -3.16 -3.08
CA LYS A 66 -5.38 -2.86 -1.92
C LYS A 66 -3.90 -2.70 -2.26
N THR A 67 -3.45 -3.23 -3.39
CA THR A 67 -2.04 -3.10 -3.82
C THR A 67 -1.72 -1.75 -4.44
N LEU A 68 -2.76 -0.97 -4.79
CA LEU A 68 -2.68 0.33 -5.45
C LEU A 68 -2.99 1.49 -4.50
N TYR A 69 -3.21 1.22 -3.20
CA TYR A 69 -3.56 2.23 -2.22
C TYR A 69 -2.40 2.60 -1.30
N PRO A 70 -2.30 3.88 -0.90
CA PRO A 70 -1.40 4.28 0.16
C PRO A 70 -1.85 3.65 1.48
N TRP A 71 -0.89 3.43 2.38
CA TRP A 71 -1.09 2.67 3.62
C TRP A 71 -2.20 3.20 4.53
N ASP A 72 -2.47 4.50 4.48
CA ASP A 72 -3.47 5.18 5.31
C ASP A 72 -4.90 5.13 4.73
N MET A 73 -5.09 4.59 3.52
CA MET A 73 -6.41 4.39 2.92
C MET A 73 -6.97 3.00 3.26
N TYR A 74 -7.77 2.94 4.33
CA TYR A 74 -8.42 1.71 4.77
C TYR A 74 -9.64 1.30 3.91
N ASP A 75 -10.31 2.27 3.26
CA ASP A 75 -11.50 2.06 2.43
C ASP A 75 -11.51 2.98 1.20
N VAL A 76 -12.20 2.54 0.13
CA VAL A 76 -12.46 3.32 -1.07
C VAL A 76 -13.40 4.48 -0.71
N ARG A 77 -12.85 5.66 -0.47
CA ARG A 77 -13.67 6.88 -0.37
C ARG A 77 -13.95 7.38 -1.79
N ARG A 78 -15.16 7.90 -2.01
CA ARG A 78 -15.72 8.40 -3.29
C ARG A 78 -14.90 9.46 -4.05
N ILE A 79 -13.67 9.77 -3.64
CA ILE A 79 -12.82 10.88 -4.13
C ILE A 79 -11.41 10.39 -4.54
N GLY A 80 -11.16 9.08 -4.63
CA GLY A 80 -9.86 8.55 -5.03
C GLY A 80 -9.71 8.40 -6.55
N MET A 81 -9.61 9.50 -7.29
CA MET A 81 -9.07 9.44 -8.65
C MET A 81 -7.57 9.73 -8.56
N LEU A 82 -6.73 8.76 -8.92
CA LEU A 82 -5.32 9.03 -9.20
C LEU A 82 -5.28 9.75 -10.55
N ALA A 83 -5.05 11.05 -10.52
CA ALA A 83 -4.71 11.86 -11.70
C ALA A 83 -3.19 12.02 -11.77
#